data_AF-A0A2H1MY09-F1
#
_entry.id   AF-A0A2H1MY09-F1
#
_cell.length_a   1.000
_cell.length_b   1.000
_cell.length_c   1.000
_cell.angle_alpha   90.00
_cell.angle_beta   90.00
_cell.angle_gamma   90.00
#
_symmetry.space_group_name_H-M   'P 1'
#
loop_
_entity.id
_entity.type
_entity.pdbx_description
1 polymer ?
#
loop_
_entity_poly.entity_id
_entity_poly.type
_entity_poly.pdbx_seq_one_letter_code
_entity_poly.pdbx_strand_id
1 'polypeptide(L)'
;MAKSTYEYIISHEPNGSSDQSVKQTIQIIKKNHPAYGYRRVTGELHRMNILVNHKKVLVLMRELQLLSTAFNKRTRKYNSYRGNVGTVAKNLINRRFFTDRPYQKLVTDVTEVRWGTKTIDERAYFTYIYDLFSAIKLVNTLLLNLLQLF
;
A
#
# COMPACT_ATOMS: atom_id res chain seq x y z
N MET A 1 -43.38 -6.76 28.53
CA MET A 1 -42.02 -7.29 28.70
C MET A 1 -41.25 -7.09 27.41
N ALA A 2 -39.97 -6.72 27.47
CA ALA A 2 -39.13 -6.65 26.27
C ALA A 2 -38.91 -8.06 25.70
N LYS A 3 -39.09 -8.24 24.39
CA LYS A 3 -38.81 -9.54 23.75
C LYS A 3 -37.33 -9.88 23.90
N SER A 4 -37.04 -11.13 24.26
CA SER A 4 -35.69 -11.69 24.26
C SER A 4 -35.11 -11.68 22.84
N THR A 5 -33.79 -11.55 22.71
CA THR A 5 -33.05 -11.64 21.43
C THR A 5 -33.37 -12.94 20.68
N TYR A 6 -33.62 -14.03 21.40
CA TYR A 6 -33.99 -15.33 20.83
C TYR A 6 -35.33 -15.28 20.09
N GLU A 7 -36.37 -14.72 20.72
CA GLU A 7 -37.72 -14.53 20.16
C GLU A 7 -37.70 -13.62 18.92
N TYR A 8 -36.83 -12.60 18.92
CA TYR A 8 -36.63 -11.71 17.77
C TYR A 8 -36.09 -12.45 16.55
N ILE A 9 -35.11 -13.34 16.74
CA ILE A 9 -34.48 -14.08 15.63
C ILE A 9 -35.46 -15.07 15.00
N ILE A 10 -36.23 -15.81 15.81
CA ILE A 10 -37.22 -16.78 15.29
C ILE A 10 -38.35 -16.07 14.53
N SER A 11 -38.79 -14.92 15.02
CA SER A 11 -39.84 -14.13 14.33
C SER A 11 -39.36 -13.41 13.07
N HIS A 12 -38.04 -13.36 12.83
CA HIS A 12 -37.42 -12.72 11.67
C HIS A 12 -36.59 -13.72 10.86
N GLU A 13 -37.02 -14.99 10.78
CA GLU A 13 -36.39 -15.94 9.89
C GLU A 13 -36.31 -15.36 8.46
N PRO A 14 -35.16 -15.48 7.78
CA PRO A 14 -34.96 -14.87 6.50
C PRO A 14 -35.96 -15.45 5.49
N ASN A 15 -36.85 -14.59 4.99
CA ASN A 15 -37.78 -14.92 3.91
C ASN A 15 -36.97 -15.35 2.66
N GLY A 16 -36.76 -16.65 2.48
CA GLY A 16 -35.90 -17.23 1.44
C GLY A 16 -36.31 -16.87 0.00
N SER A 17 -37.58 -16.55 -0.25
CA SER A 17 -38.08 -16.17 -1.58
C SER A 17 -37.62 -14.77 -2.02
N SER A 18 -37.67 -13.78 -1.11
CA SER A 18 -37.25 -12.39 -1.43
C SER A 18 -35.74 -12.28 -1.61
N ASP A 19 -34.97 -13.12 -0.93
CA ASP A 19 -33.51 -13.11 -1.02
C ASP A 19 -33.00 -13.73 -2.31
N GLN A 20 -33.77 -14.63 -2.92
CA GLN A 20 -33.37 -15.32 -4.13
C GLN A 20 -33.36 -14.40 -5.37
N SER A 21 -34.33 -13.49 -5.49
CA SER A 21 -34.34 -12.50 -6.57
C SER A 21 -33.15 -11.54 -6.47
N VAL A 22 -32.86 -11.05 -5.26
CA VAL A 22 -31.70 -10.18 -5.00
C VAL A 22 -30.38 -10.91 -5.30
N LYS A 23 -30.26 -12.19 -4.92
CA LYS A 23 -29.08 -13.02 -5.23
C LYS A 23 -28.85 -13.13 -6.74
N GLN A 24 -29.91 -13.35 -7.53
CA GLN A 24 -29.81 -13.39 -9.00
C GLN A 24 -29.35 -12.06 -9.59
N THR A 25 -29.93 -10.93 -9.14
CA THR A 25 -29.51 -9.60 -9.61
C THR A 25 -28.05 -9.30 -9.26
N ILE A 26 -27.61 -9.68 -8.05
CA ILE A 26 -26.21 -9.55 -7.62
C ILE A 26 -25.28 -10.33 -8.57
N GLN A 27 -25.65 -11.56 -8.96
CA GLN A 27 -24.86 -12.36 -9.90
C GLN A 27 -24.74 -11.69 -11.27
N ILE A 28 -25.84 -11.12 -11.80
CA ILE A 28 -25.85 -10.40 -13.08
C ILE A 28 -24.93 -9.17 -13.03
N ILE A 29 -25.07 -8.33 -11.99
CA ILE A 29 -24.22 -7.15 -11.80
C ILE A 29 -22.75 -7.57 -11.72
N LYS A 30 -22.46 -8.65 -10.98
CA LYS A 30 -21.09 -9.13 -10.79
C LYS A 30 -20.48 -9.71 -12.07
N LYS A 31 -21.28 -10.37 -12.91
CA LYS A 31 -20.86 -10.87 -14.22
C LYS A 31 -20.45 -9.72 -15.14
N ASN A 32 -21.19 -8.62 -15.14
CA ASN A 32 -20.87 -7.42 -15.93
C ASN A 32 -19.71 -6.60 -15.33
N HIS A 33 -19.59 -6.59 -14.00
CA HIS A 33 -18.60 -5.79 -13.27
C HIS A 33 -17.82 -6.63 -12.24
N PRO A 34 -16.87 -7.49 -12.68
CA PRO A 34 -16.16 -8.40 -11.78
C PRO A 34 -15.34 -7.69 -10.69
N ALA A 35 -14.92 -6.44 -10.92
CA ALA A 35 -14.17 -5.65 -9.94
C ALA A 35 -15.05 -5.08 -8.79
N TYR A 36 -16.38 -5.04 -8.93
CA TYR A 36 -17.25 -4.35 -7.98
C TYR A 36 -17.33 -5.10 -6.64
N GLY A 37 -17.08 -4.35 -5.55
CA GLY A 37 -17.35 -4.80 -4.19
C GLY A 37 -18.80 -4.52 -3.77
N TYR A 38 -19.21 -5.03 -2.61
CA TYR A 38 -20.60 -4.97 -2.14
C TYR A 38 -21.20 -3.56 -2.08
N ARG A 39 -20.40 -2.53 -1.79
CA ARG A 39 -20.85 -1.13 -1.80
C ARG A 39 -21.30 -0.67 -3.19
N ARG A 40 -20.51 -0.99 -4.22
CA ARG A 40 -20.85 -0.64 -5.61
C ARG A 40 -22.03 -1.45 -6.11
N VAL A 41 -22.08 -2.75 -5.78
CA VAL A 41 -23.23 -3.60 -6.07
C VAL A 41 -24.51 -3.06 -5.41
N THR A 42 -24.43 -2.58 -4.17
CA THR A 42 -25.58 -1.95 -3.49
C THR A 42 -26.07 -0.71 -4.25
N GLY A 43 -25.15 0.13 -4.75
CA GLY A 43 -25.50 1.28 -5.57
C GLY A 43 -26.22 0.89 -6.87
N GLU A 44 -25.76 -0.17 -7.56
CA GLU A 44 -26.46 -0.68 -8.76
C GLU A 44 -27.86 -1.21 -8.43
N LEU A 45 -28.01 -1.94 -7.32
CA LEU A 45 -29.32 -2.41 -6.86
C LEU A 45 -30.27 -1.24 -6.59
N HIS A 46 -29.79 -0.17 -5.96
CA HIS A 46 -30.59 1.03 -5.70
C HIS A 46 -30.98 1.74 -7.00
N ARG A 47 -30.12 1.77 -8.02
CA ARG A 47 -30.49 2.30 -9.35
C ARG A 47 -31.57 1.49 -10.05
N MET A 48 -31.69 0.21 -9.72
CA MET A 48 -32.74 -0.68 -10.20
C MET A 48 -34.00 -0.64 -9.31
N ASN A 49 -34.12 0.34 -8.41
CA ASN A 49 -35.20 0.46 -7.41
C ASN A 49 -35.29 -0.70 -6.40
N ILE A 50 -34.22 -1.49 -6.23
CA ILE A 50 -34.14 -2.56 -5.24
C ILE A 50 -33.48 -2.01 -3.97
N LEU A 51 -34.29 -1.51 -3.04
CA LEU A 51 -33.83 -0.91 -1.78
C LEU A 51 -33.41 -1.97 -0.77
N VAL A 52 -32.15 -2.42 -0.86
CA VAL A 52 -31.55 -3.38 0.08
C VAL A 52 -30.41 -2.72 0.85
N ASN A 53 -30.32 -3.00 2.15
CA ASN A 53 -29.22 -2.50 2.99
C ASN A 53 -27.89 -3.12 2.57
N HIS A 54 -26.83 -2.31 2.47
CA HIS A 54 -25.47 -2.76 2.13
C HIS A 54 -24.94 -3.90 3.00
N LYS A 55 -25.36 -4.00 4.28
CA LYS A 55 -25.01 -5.12 5.16
C LYS A 55 -25.58 -6.44 4.67
N LYS A 56 -26.84 -6.43 4.22
CA LYS A 56 -27.52 -7.60 3.66
C LYS A 56 -26.87 -8.01 2.33
N VAL A 57 -26.56 -7.04 1.46
CA VAL A 57 -25.80 -7.31 0.23
C VAL A 57 -24.44 -7.97 0.53
N LEU A 58 -23.73 -7.51 1.56
CA LEU A 58 -22.46 -8.13 1.98
C LEU A 58 -22.63 -9.59 2.42
N VAL A 59 -23.68 -9.90 3.20
CA VAL A 59 -23.97 -11.28 3.64
C VAL A 59 -24.29 -12.17 2.43
N LEU A 60 -25.19 -11.73 1.55
CA LEU A 60 -25.57 -12.47 0.34
C LEU A 60 -24.36 -12.69 -0.59
N MET A 61 -23.51 -11.68 -0.78
CA MET A 61 -22.28 -11.82 -1.57
C MET A 61 -21.25 -12.77 -0.94
N ARG A 62 -21.22 -12.89 0.39
CA ARG A 62 -20.37 -13.88 1.09
C ARG A 62 -20.89 -15.29 0.88
N GLU A 63 -22.19 -15.50 1.02
CA GLU A 63 -22.85 -16.79 0.75
C GLU A 63 -22.60 -17.26 -0.69
N LEU A 64 -22.67 -16.32 -1.66
CA LEU A 64 -22.42 -16.60 -3.07
C LEU A 64 -20.93 -16.64 -3.46
N GLN A 65 -20.01 -16.39 -2.52
CA GLN A 65 -18.57 -16.28 -2.79
C GLN A 65 -18.19 -15.24 -3.86
N LEU A 66 -18.93 -14.14 -3.97
CA LEU A 66 -18.76 -13.09 -5.00
C LEU A 66 -17.96 -11.86 -4.53
N LEU A 67 -17.21 -11.98 -3.43
CA LEU A 67 -16.39 -10.87 -2.94
C LEU A 67 -15.28 -10.51 -3.94
N SER A 68 -15.12 -9.21 -4.21
CA SER A 68 -14.07 -8.72 -5.11
C SER A 68 -12.69 -8.86 -4.47
N THR A 69 -11.77 -9.52 -5.18
CA THR A 69 -10.35 -9.63 -4.81
C THR A 69 -9.45 -8.73 -5.65
N ALA A 70 -10.00 -8.04 -6.66
CA ALA A 70 -9.25 -7.25 -7.64
C ALA A 70 -8.33 -6.17 -7.01
N PHE A 71 -8.75 -5.62 -5.87
CA PHE A 71 -8.00 -4.57 -5.15
C PHE A 71 -7.31 -5.07 -3.87
N ASN A 72 -7.37 -6.38 -3.56
CA ASN A 72 -6.66 -6.96 -2.40
C ASN A 72 -5.17 -7.16 -2.67
N LYS A 73 -4.72 -7.03 -3.93
CA LYS A 73 -3.29 -6.96 -4.20
C LYS A 73 -2.80 -5.59 -3.77
N ARG A 74 -2.14 -5.55 -2.60
CA ARG A 74 -1.01 -4.63 -2.39
C ARG A 74 -0.22 -4.64 -3.70
N THR A 75 -0.25 -3.54 -4.44
CA THR A 75 0.73 -3.28 -5.50
C THR A 75 2.06 -3.63 -4.87
N ARG A 76 2.72 -4.69 -5.35
CA ARG A 76 4.06 -5.04 -4.87
C ARG A 76 4.87 -3.76 -5.07
N LYS A 77 5.27 -3.10 -3.97
CA LYS A 77 6.28 -2.04 -4.05
C LYS A 77 7.43 -2.64 -4.83
N TYR A 78 7.83 -1.97 -5.90
CA TYR A 78 9.01 -2.36 -6.66
C TYR A 78 10.16 -2.57 -5.66
N ASN A 79 10.77 -3.74 -5.71
CA ASN A 79 11.90 -4.08 -4.88
C ASN A 79 13.08 -4.40 -5.81
N SER A 80 13.97 -3.43 -6.00
CA SER A 80 15.22 -3.61 -6.76
C SER A 80 16.23 -4.51 -6.04
N TYR A 81 16.04 -4.76 -4.74
CA TYR A 81 16.89 -5.66 -3.97
C TYR A 81 16.69 -7.10 -4.45
N ARG A 82 17.67 -7.59 -5.20
CA ARG A 82 17.70 -8.97 -5.75
C ARG A 82 18.09 -10.04 -4.71
N GLY A 83 18.17 -9.68 -3.43
CA GLY A 83 18.74 -10.53 -2.37
C GLY A 83 20.21 -10.23 -2.10
N ASN A 84 20.90 -11.11 -1.34
CA ASN A 84 22.34 -11.01 -1.11
C ASN A 84 23.10 -11.39 -2.40
N VAL A 85 23.32 -10.42 -3.27
CA VAL A 85 24.16 -10.57 -4.46
C VAL A 85 25.60 -10.15 -4.10
N GLY A 86 26.55 -11.06 -4.28
CA GLY A 86 27.97 -10.82 -3.97
C GLY A 86 28.33 -10.95 -2.49
N THR A 87 29.54 -10.51 -2.13
CA THR A 87 30.06 -10.56 -0.76
C THR A 87 29.52 -9.40 0.06
N VAL A 88 28.64 -9.70 1.02
CA VAL A 88 28.11 -8.68 1.93
C VAL A 88 29.20 -8.26 2.91
N ALA A 89 29.56 -6.98 2.90
CA ALA A 89 30.50 -6.42 3.87
C ALA A 89 29.96 -6.60 5.29
N LYS A 90 30.85 -6.94 6.25
CA LYS A 90 30.48 -7.07 7.66
C LYS A 90 29.95 -5.73 8.16
N ASN A 91 28.83 -5.75 8.90
CA ASN A 91 28.30 -4.54 9.54
C ASN A 91 29.18 -4.14 10.74
N LEU A 92 30.23 -3.35 10.47
CA LEU A 92 31.18 -2.90 11.47
C LEU A 92 30.56 -1.91 12.48
N ILE A 93 29.57 -1.13 12.05
CA ILE A 93 28.90 -0.14 12.90
C ILE A 93 28.05 -0.82 13.96
N ASN A 94 27.27 -1.85 13.60
CA ASN A 94 26.41 -2.61 14.49
C ASN A 94 25.56 -1.72 15.43
N ARG A 95 24.94 -0.68 14.86
CA ARG A 95 24.14 0.37 15.56
C ARG A 95 24.90 1.19 16.63
N ARG A 96 26.24 1.16 16.65
CA ARG A 96 27.07 1.98 17.53
C ARG A 96 27.40 3.31 16.86
N PHE A 97 26.46 4.25 16.94
CA PHE A 97 26.58 5.57 16.30
C PHE A 97 27.34 6.61 17.13
N PHE A 98 27.67 6.31 18.38
CA PHE A 98 28.50 7.18 19.22
C PHE A 98 29.95 6.69 19.21
N THR A 99 30.88 7.63 19.34
CA THR A 99 32.33 7.38 19.35
C THR A 99 33.01 8.43 20.23
N ASP A 100 34.17 8.12 20.80
CA ASP A 100 34.89 8.96 21.77
C ASP A 100 35.99 9.83 21.13
N ARG A 101 36.26 9.63 19.82
CA ARG A 101 37.35 10.29 19.10
C ARG A 101 36.88 10.74 17.71
N PRO A 102 37.36 11.90 17.21
CA PRO A 102 37.04 12.36 15.86
C PRO A 102 37.54 11.37 14.80
N TYR A 103 36.87 11.33 13.65
CA TYR A 103 37.24 10.54 12.46
C TYR A 103 37.21 9.01 12.61
N GLN A 104 36.76 8.48 13.75
CA GLN A 104 36.68 7.03 13.96
C GLN A 104 35.53 6.37 13.20
N LYS A 105 34.43 7.09 13.00
CA LYS A 105 33.27 6.62 12.24
C LYS A 105 32.72 7.76 11.41
N LEU A 106 32.99 7.71 10.11
CA LEU A 106 32.47 8.64 9.12
C LEU A 106 31.32 7.97 8.37
N VAL A 107 30.19 8.66 8.30
CA VAL A 107 29.04 8.23 7.50
C VAL A 107 28.89 9.20 6.35
N THR A 108 28.69 8.67 5.15
CA THR A 108 28.52 9.47 3.94
C THR A 108 27.19 9.16 3.29
N ASP A 109 26.53 10.18 2.76
CA ASP A 109 25.36 10.01 1.91
C ASP A 109 25.49 10.85 0.64
N VAL A 110 24.92 10.35 -0.45
CA VAL A 110 24.91 11.00 -1.77
C VAL A 110 23.47 11.23 -2.17
N THR A 111 23.08 12.51 -2.29
CA THR A 111 21.74 12.91 -2.69
C THR A 111 21.76 13.51 -4.09
N GLU A 112 21.00 12.94 -5.02
CA GLU A 112 20.72 13.55 -6.33
C GLU A 112 19.63 14.61 -6.19
N VAL A 113 19.90 15.82 -6.65
CA VAL A 113 18.91 16.91 -6.72
C VAL A 113 18.80 17.35 -8.17
N ARG A 114 17.58 17.36 -8.69
CA ARG A 114 17.30 17.86 -10.04
C ARG A 114 16.79 19.28 -10.00
N TRP A 115 17.24 20.11 -10.94
CA TRP A 115 16.76 21.47 -11.12
C TRP A 115 16.04 21.62 -12.47
N GLY A 116 15.45 22.80 -12.73
CA GLY A 116 14.84 23.11 -14.02
C GLY A 116 13.71 22.17 -14.44
N THR A 117 13.83 21.62 -15.64
CA THR A 117 12.92 20.65 -16.28
C THR A 117 13.04 19.23 -15.70
N LYS A 118 13.92 19.00 -14.73
CA LYS A 118 14.13 17.71 -14.03
C LYS A 118 14.59 16.57 -14.96
N THR A 119 15.23 16.94 -16.06
CA THR A 119 15.88 16.02 -17.00
C THR A 119 17.13 15.40 -16.37
N ILE A 120 17.72 14.40 -17.04
CA ILE A 120 18.94 13.73 -16.57
C ILE A 120 20.14 14.69 -16.61
N ASP A 121 20.14 15.64 -17.55
CA ASP A 121 21.22 16.61 -17.73
C ASP A 121 21.18 17.75 -16.71
N GLU A 122 20.03 17.95 -16.04
CA GLU A 122 19.82 18.99 -15.03
C GLU A 122 19.81 18.41 -13.61
N ARG A 123 20.89 17.73 -13.23
CA ARG A 123 21.05 17.11 -11.91
C ARG A 123 22.38 17.49 -11.26
N ALA A 124 22.31 17.75 -9.96
CA ALA A 124 23.45 17.93 -9.07
C ALA A 124 23.53 16.74 -8.10
N TYR A 125 24.74 16.40 -7.70
CA TYR A 125 24.97 15.43 -6.64
C TYR A 125 25.56 16.15 -5.42
N PHE A 126 24.86 16.04 -4.29
CA PHE A 126 25.35 16.53 -3.01
C PHE A 126 25.96 15.37 -2.24
N THR A 127 27.23 15.53 -1.88
CA THR A 127 27.91 14.58 -1.00
C THR A 127 28.02 15.18 0.39
N TYR A 128 27.53 14.44 1.37
CA TYR A 128 27.57 14.83 2.77
C TYR A 128 28.44 13.85 3.53
N ILE A 129 29.44 14.36 4.24
CA ILE A 129 30.28 13.57 5.15
C ILE A 129 29.96 13.99 6.58
N TYR A 130 29.57 13.00 7.39
CA TYR A 130 29.20 13.17 8.79
C TYR A 130 30.17 12.44 9.71
N ASP A 131 30.81 13.20 10.59
CA ASP A 131 31.58 12.63 11.69
C ASP A 131 30.67 12.37 12.90
N LEU A 132 30.56 11.09 13.28
CA LEU A 132 29.71 10.64 14.38
C LEU A 132 30.21 11.05 15.78
N PHE A 133 31.44 11.57 15.89
CA PHE A 133 31.96 12.14 17.13
C PHE A 133 31.45 13.56 17.38
N SER A 134 31.74 14.45 16.42
CA SER A 134 31.61 15.90 16.58
C SER A 134 30.27 16.45 16.10
N ALA A 135 29.47 15.63 15.41
CA ALA A 135 28.29 16.07 14.65
C ALA A 135 28.60 17.18 13.62
N ILE A 136 29.88 17.39 13.29
CA ILE A 136 30.32 18.37 12.31
C ILE A 136 30.02 17.86 10.91
N LYS A 137 29.57 18.81 10.08
CA LYS A 137 29.08 18.61 8.73
C LYS A 137 30.12 19.10 7.75
N LEU A 138 30.71 18.21 6.96
CA LEU A 138 31.50 18.61 5.80
C LEU A 138 30.63 18.38 4.56
N VAL A 139 30.17 19.48 3.96
CA VAL A 139 29.41 19.47 2.71
C VAL A 139 30.40 19.74 1.58
N ASN A 140 30.52 18.81 0.64
CA ASN A 140 31.24 19.07 -0.59
C ASN A 140 30.24 19.06 -1.76
N THR A 141 30.17 20.17 -2.47
CA THR A 141 29.41 20.30 -3.71
C THR A 141 30.31 19.86 -4.85
N LEU A 142 30.25 18.58 -5.23
CA LEU A 142 30.87 18.14 -6.47
C LEU A 142 29.90 18.43 -7.61
N LEU A 143 30.17 19.49 -8.38
CA LEU A 143 29.63 19.66 -9.73
C LEU A 143 30.27 18.60 -10.62
N LEU A 144 29.80 17.36 -10.49
CA LEU A 144 30.23 16.23 -11.29
C LEU A 144 29.57 16.32 -12.67
N ASN A 145 30.12 17.18 -13.53
CA ASN A 145 30.12 16.93 -14.96
C ASN A 145 31.13 15.80 -15.24
N LEU A 146 30.76 14.57 -14.86
CA LEU A 146 31.57 13.38 -15.14
C LEU A 146 31.19 12.84 -16.53
N LEU A 147 31.72 13.51 -17.55
CA LEU A 147 32.00 12.93 -18.86
C LEU A 147 33.50 13.13 -19.12
N GLN A 148 34.34 12.51 -18.30
CA GLN A 148 35.75 12.21 -18.57
C GLN A 148 36.34 11.41 -17.41
N LEU A 149 36.35 10.08 -17.58
CA LEU A 149 37.26 9.07 -16.99
C LEU A 149 36.56 7.70 -16.99
N PHE A 150 36.21 7.24 -18.19
CA PHE A 150 36.50 5.91 -18.72
C PHE A 150 36.71 6.07 -20.23
#